data_AF-A0AB40CIJ6-F1
#
_entry.id   AF-A0AB40CIJ6-F1
#
_cell.length_a   1.000
_cell.length_b   1.000
_cell.length_c   1.000
_cell.angle_alpha   90.00
_cell.angle_beta   90.00
_cell.angle_gamma   90.00
#
_symmetry.space_group_name_H-M   'P 1'
#
loop_
_entity.id
_entity.type
_entity.pdbx_description
1 polymer ?
#
loop_
_entity_poly.entity_id
_entity_poly.type
_entity_poly.pdbx_seq_one_letter_code
_entity_poly.pdbx_strand_id
1 'polypeptide(L)'
;MDIDYREFPINDLLVDIHWNLDSLHIVFGNNLNDNLLCQSSVNYEISNHRVWFPNSKGSKVANKIYSFFNHCKGSADSWDGWGKIWRLNVAPRVKHFTWLLLHNAVQTMEYLYHLNLGPQTMCTFCNLLPESAEHLFLKCHKSQQIWNLTCSIIGKPINLSQGISSGLWLDQEMSGNESHIQSVIAATVWFIWKARCNRIFKLEELDCQLSIHNWGLNCFVKTILSSSAMLITEIQHDTLTEDWRIDLQIRNIKKLLDEMGTSSILGDLQVNFYNTTCPRAESIIRAVVQKHYNKDHSITPALLRMHFHDCFVRGCDASILIDSTKKNKYEKAAGPNLTVRGYNIIDQAKAKLESQCPSTVSCADIIALATRDAVSMAGGLTYNVPTGRRDGLVSDINDVNLPGPSLTVSQAMGFFTAKGLALEDMVILLGAHTVGVAHCAFFRDRLFNFQGTGAPDSTMDANLRSRLINICGAKQKSSSLKSDQTGFLDQNTSFIVDNQYYKQIMLGRGVLQIDNELALDSSSASIISGLASDAAGFLHKFADALVKLGNVEVLEGSAGEIRKNCRVFNTPPPSSKLTN
;
A
#
# COMPACT_ATOMS: atom_id res chain seq x y z
N MET A 1 29.89 4.89 -13.13
CA MET A 1 28.93 4.01 -13.80
C MET A 1 28.08 3.44 -12.68
N ASP A 2 26.83 3.87 -12.60
CA ASP A 2 25.88 3.33 -11.62
C ASP A 2 25.47 1.94 -12.11
N ILE A 3 25.79 0.92 -11.31
CA ILE A 3 25.52 -0.48 -11.63
C ILE A 3 24.25 -0.86 -10.90
N ASP A 4 23.22 -1.25 -11.65
CA ASP A 4 21.98 -1.81 -11.08
C ASP A 4 22.24 -3.25 -10.64
N TYR A 5 22.34 -3.49 -9.33
CA TYR A 5 22.59 -4.80 -8.73
C TYR A 5 21.44 -5.82 -8.97
N ARG A 6 20.34 -5.42 -9.62
CA ARG A 6 19.21 -6.30 -9.97
C ARG A 6 19.38 -7.07 -11.28
N GLU A 7 20.39 -6.75 -12.09
CA GLU A 7 20.60 -7.37 -13.42
C GLU A 7 21.68 -8.47 -13.46
N PHE A 8 22.43 -8.72 -12.37
CA PHE A 8 23.48 -9.76 -12.33
C PHE A 8 23.07 -10.96 -11.44
N PRO A 9 22.44 -12.00 -11.98
CA PRO A 9 22.24 -13.25 -11.24
C PRO A 9 23.61 -13.86 -10.87
N ILE A 10 23.71 -14.45 -9.68
CA ILE A 10 24.96 -15.04 -9.14
C ILE A 10 25.64 -16.03 -10.10
N ASN A 11 24.87 -16.70 -10.96
CA ASN A 11 25.40 -17.62 -11.97
C ASN A 11 26.27 -16.91 -13.03
N ASP A 12 26.07 -15.61 -13.27
CA ASP A 12 26.86 -14.85 -14.26
C ASP A 12 28.22 -14.43 -13.67
N LEU A 13 28.37 -14.51 -12.34
CA LEU A 13 29.62 -14.25 -11.62
C LEU A 13 30.47 -15.52 -11.43
N LEU A 14 29.98 -16.69 -11.87
CA LEU A 14 30.62 -17.99 -11.67
C LEU A 14 30.70 -18.77 -12.99
N VAL A 15 31.90 -19.05 -13.47
CA VAL A 15 32.14 -19.90 -14.66
C VAL A 15 32.80 -21.18 -14.20
N ASP A 16 32.15 -22.32 -14.42
CA ASP A 16 32.71 -23.67 -14.25
C ASP A 16 33.47 -23.88 -12.93
N ILE A 17 32.97 -23.30 -11.82
CA ILE A 17 33.47 -23.33 -10.42
C ILE A 17 34.46 -22.23 -10.00
N HIS A 18 34.84 -21.33 -10.90
CA HIS A 18 35.69 -20.19 -10.57
C HIS A 18 34.93 -18.87 -10.70
N TRP A 19 35.30 -17.91 -9.86
CA TRP A 19 34.78 -16.55 -9.97
C TRP A 19 35.20 -15.96 -11.32
N ASN A 20 34.24 -15.38 -12.05
CA ASN A 20 34.51 -14.58 -13.23
C ASN A 20 35.05 -13.23 -12.79
N LEU A 21 36.38 -13.14 -12.67
CA LEU A 21 37.07 -11.97 -12.12
C LEU A 21 36.78 -10.70 -12.94
N ASP A 22 36.66 -10.81 -14.26
CA ASP A 22 36.32 -9.69 -15.13
C ASP A 22 34.91 -9.14 -14.80
N SER A 23 33.96 -10.03 -14.56
CA SER A 23 32.59 -9.65 -14.17
C SER A 23 32.53 -9.09 -12.74
N LEU A 24 33.35 -9.59 -11.82
CA LEU A 24 33.46 -9.05 -10.46
C LEU A 24 34.08 -7.64 -10.43
N HIS A 25 35.12 -7.41 -11.23
CA HIS A 25 35.75 -6.09 -11.37
C HIS A 25 34.80 -5.07 -12.01
N ILE A 26 33.93 -5.51 -12.92
CA ILE A 26 32.84 -4.68 -13.44
C ILE A 26 31.87 -4.31 -12.32
N VAL A 27 31.40 -5.26 -11.51
CA VAL A 27 30.35 -5.07 -10.50
C VAL A 27 30.81 -4.31 -9.25
N PHE A 28 32.04 -4.55 -8.78
CA PHE A 28 32.56 -4.01 -7.52
C PHE A 28 33.71 -3.00 -7.70
N GLY A 29 34.14 -2.77 -8.95
CA GLY A 29 35.21 -1.85 -9.31
C GLY A 29 36.63 -2.38 -9.05
N ASN A 30 37.62 -1.72 -9.66
CA ASN A 30 39.04 -2.10 -9.65
C ASN A 30 39.74 -2.08 -8.27
N ASN A 31 39.02 -1.78 -7.19
CA ASN A 31 39.53 -1.82 -5.81
C ASN A 31 39.38 -3.21 -5.16
N LEU A 32 38.86 -4.21 -5.89
CA LEU A 32 38.94 -5.60 -5.50
C LEU A 32 40.41 -6.03 -5.49
N ASN A 33 40.94 -6.28 -4.30
CA ASN A 33 42.28 -6.79 -4.13
C ASN A 33 42.30 -8.25 -4.64
N ASP A 34 42.95 -8.52 -5.78
CA ASP A 34 42.99 -9.86 -6.40
C ASP A 34 43.46 -10.96 -5.42
N ASN A 35 44.21 -10.57 -4.38
CA ASN A 35 44.64 -11.46 -3.30
C ASN A 35 43.51 -11.95 -2.38
N LEU A 36 42.38 -11.24 -2.26
CA LEU A 36 41.21 -11.70 -1.49
C LEU A 36 40.42 -12.79 -2.23
N LEU A 37 40.45 -12.77 -3.58
CA LEU A 37 39.76 -13.76 -4.43
C LEU A 37 40.63 -14.99 -4.70
N CYS A 38 41.96 -14.83 -4.69
CA CYS A 38 42.92 -15.93 -4.85
C CYS A 38 43.24 -16.69 -3.54
N GLN A 39 42.73 -16.27 -2.38
CA GLN A 39 43.04 -16.92 -1.10
C GLN A 39 42.23 -18.20 -0.80
N SER A 40 41.34 -18.64 -1.69
CA SER A 40 40.72 -19.96 -1.59
C SER A 40 41.33 -20.94 -2.59
N SER A 41 42.66 -21.10 -2.59
CA SER A 41 43.27 -22.34 -3.06
C SER A 41 42.93 -23.44 -2.03
N VAL A 42 42.00 -24.32 -2.39
CA VAL A 42 41.69 -25.50 -1.58
C VAL A 42 42.90 -26.42 -1.63
N ASN A 43 43.74 -26.36 -0.59
CA ASN A 43 44.79 -27.34 -0.37
C ASN A 43 44.13 -28.68 -0.07
N TYR A 44 44.41 -29.67 -0.91
CA TYR A 44 43.76 -30.98 -0.94
C TYR A 44 44.26 -31.93 0.14
N GLU A 45 44.61 -31.44 1.32
CA GLU A 45 45.09 -32.27 2.41
C GLU A 45 44.91 -31.49 3.70
N ILE A 46 43.71 -31.63 4.29
CA ILE A 46 43.43 -31.75 5.73
C ILE A 46 41.90 -31.72 5.88
N SER A 47 41.43 -32.60 6.75
CA SER A 47 40.08 -33.16 6.84
C SER A 47 38.97 -32.18 7.28
N ASN A 48 37.75 -32.55 6.86
CA ASN A 48 36.43 -32.15 7.37
C ASN A 48 35.68 -30.94 6.77
N HIS A 49 35.70 -30.74 5.45
CA HIS A 49 34.62 -29.98 4.78
C HIS A 49 34.07 -30.75 3.56
N ARG A 50 32.76 -31.05 3.58
CA ARG A 50 32.05 -31.72 2.46
C ARG A 50 31.50 -30.65 1.50
N VAL A 51 31.93 -30.69 0.25
CA VAL A 51 31.44 -29.83 -0.85
C VAL A 51 30.40 -30.60 -1.68
N TRP A 52 29.33 -29.92 -2.11
CA TRP A 52 28.16 -30.51 -2.77
C TRP A 52 28.25 -30.48 -4.31
N PHE A 53 27.76 -31.54 -4.95
CA PHE A 53 27.50 -31.59 -6.39
C PHE A 53 26.00 -31.80 -6.67
N PRO A 54 25.43 -31.17 -7.72
CA PRO A 54 24.09 -31.50 -8.19
C PRO A 54 24.03 -32.93 -8.76
N ASN A 55 22.87 -33.59 -8.66
CA ASN A 55 22.67 -34.86 -9.36
C ASN A 55 22.24 -34.62 -10.82
N SER A 56 22.30 -35.68 -11.63
CA SER A 56 22.09 -35.67 -13.08
C SER A 56 20.71 -35.18 -13.58
N LYS A 57 19.81 -34.74 -12.68
CA LYS A 57 18.50 -34.17 -13.03
C LYS A 57 18.31 -32.71 -12.60
N GLY A 58 19.35 -32.02 -12.13
CA GLY A 58 19.34 -30.56 -11.94
C GLY A 58 18.42 -29.98 -10.85
N SER A 59 17.60 -30.79 -10.17
CA SER A 59 16.68 -30.32 -9.14
C SER A 59 17.31 -30.36 -7.73
N LYS A 60 17.61 -29.18 -7.16
CA LYS A 60 17.96 -29.00 -5.74
C LYS A 60 16.69 -29.12 -4.88
N VAL A 61 16.52 -30.23 -4.16
CA VAL A 61 15.42 -30.37 -3.18
C VAL A 61 15.93 -29.92 -1.81
N ALA A 62 15.62 -28.68 -1.43
CA ALA A 62 15.95 -28.08 -0.13
C ALA A 62 15.56 -28.96 1.08
N ASN A 63 14.53 -29.79 0.94
CA ASN A 63 14.08 -30.74 1.96
C ASN A 63 15.14 -31.77 2.37
N LYS A 64 15.99 -32.25 1.45
CA LYS A 64 17.06 -33.21 1.78
C LYS A 64 18.25 -32.57 2.49
N ILE A 65 18.51 -31.30 2.20
CA ILE A 65 19.55 -30.50 2.87
C ILE A 65 19.15 -30.26 4.33
N TYR A 66 17.88 -29.92 4.55
CA TYR A 66 17.33 -29.70 5.88
C TYR A 66 17.38 -30.97 6.75
N SER A 67 17.07 -32.14 6.18
CA SER A 67 17.16 -33.41 6.93
C SER A 67 18.60 -33.83 7.23
N PHE A 68 19.55 -33.47 6.37
CA PHE A 68 20.97 -33.80 6.55
C PHE A 68 21.65 -32.91 7.60
N PHE A 69 21.38 -31.59 7.62
CA PHE A 69 21.89 -30.70 8.68
C PHE A 69 21.40 -31.10 10.07
N ASN A 70 20.18 -31.65 10.17
CA ASN A 70 19.66 -32.19 11.42
C ASN A 70 20.35 -33.50 11.86
N HIS A 71 20.98 -34.25 10.93
CA HIS A 71 21.67 -35.50 11.24
C HIS A 71 23.14 -35.30 11.67
N CYS A 72 23.75 -34.15 11.34
CA CYS A 72 25.16 -33.86 11.64
C CYS A 72 25.39 -33.12 12.98
N LYS A 73 24.34 -32.78 13.74
CA LYS A 73 24.50 -32.38 15.14
C LYS A 73 24.57 -33.63 16.00
N GLY A 74 25.80 -34.11 16.22
CA GLY A 74 26.08 -35.18 17.19
C GLY A 74 25.55 -34.80 18.57
N SER A 75 24.76 -35.71 19.15
CA SER A 75 24.51 -35.93 20.59
C SER A 75 24.48 -34.70 21.51
N ALA A 76 23.70 -33.69 21.17
CA ALA A 76 23.17 -32.74 22.15
C ALA A 76 21.68 -32.59 21.85
N ASP A 77 20.90 -33.37 22.60
CA ASP A 77 19.47 -33.28 22.86
C ASP A 77 18.54 -32.76 21.75
N SER A 78 17.62 -33.64 21.37
CA SER A 78 16.51 -33.46 20.45
C SER A 78 15.61 -32.27 20.80
N TRP A 79 16.06 -31.04 20.55
CA TRP A 79 15.18 -29.88 20.65
C TRP A 79 14.24 -29.84 19.43
N ASP A 80 13.02 -30.37 19.61
CA ASP A 80 11.88 -30.29 18.66
C ASP A 80 11.29 -28.86 18.54
N GLY A 81 11.94 -27.86 19.13
CA GLY A 81 11.44 -26.48 19.15
C GLY A 81 11.27 -25.84 17.78
N TRP A 82 12.03 -26.28 16.77
CA TRP A 82 11.86 -25.87 15.37
C TRP A 82 10.49 -26.22 14.83
N GLY A 83 10.02 -27.45 15.10
CA GLY A 83 8.67 -27.88 14.75
C GLY A 83 7.62 -27.02 15.44
N LYS A 84 7.86 -26.63 16.70
CA LYS A 84 6.94 -25.78 17.48
C LYS A 84 6.74 -24.40 16.85
N ILE A 85 7.80 -23.68 16.44
CA ILE A 85 7.68 -22.36 15.79
C ILE A 85 6.84 -22.45 14.51
N TRP A 86 7.10 -23.45 13.68
CA TRP A 86 6.38 -23.61 12.41
C TRP A 86 4.93 -24.11 12.59
N ARG A 87 4.62 -24.75 13.72
CA ARG A 87 3.26 -25.16 14.14
C ARG A 87 2.45 -24.05 14.81
N LEU A 88 3.06 -22.90 15.16
CA LEU A 88 2.34 -21.78 15.79
C LEU A 88 1.17 -21.29 14.92
N ASN A 89 0.09 -20.86 15.55
CA ASN A 89 -1.10 -20.34 14.86
C ASN A 89 -0.96 -18.83 14.59
N VAL A 90 0.06 -18.46 13.83
CA VAL A 90 0.40 -17.08 13.48
C VAL A 90 0.80 -16.96 12.01
N ALA A 91 0.77 -15.76 11.45
CA ALA A 91 1.12 -15.54 10.04
C ALA A 91 2.57 -15.99 9.74
N PRO A 92 2.89 -16.49 8.53
CA PRO A 92 4.23 -16.99 8.18
C PRO A 92 5.36 -15.99 8.45
N ARG A 93 5.11 -14.69 8.23
CA ARG A 93 6.06 -13.61 8.56
C ARG A 93 6.44 -13.54 10.04
N VAL A 94 5.49 -13.84 10.93
CA VAL A 94 5.70 -13.87 12.39
C VAL A 94 6.55 -15.07 12.75
N LYS A 95 6.31 -16.24 12.13
CA LYS A 95 7.12 -17.44 12.31
C LYS A 95 8.58 -17.22 11.91
N HIS A 96 8.78 -16.65 10.72
CA HIS A 96 10.11 -16.33 10.20
C HIS A 96 10.84 -15.31 11.09
N PHE A 97 10.13 -14.27 11.55
CA PHE A 97 10.71 -13.30 12.47
C PHE A 97 11.09 -13.92 13.84
N THR A 98 10.20 -14.75 14.40
CA THR A 98 10.45 -15.45 15.67
C THR A 98 11.70 -16.33 15.55
N TRP A 99 11.88 -16.98 14.40
CA TRP A 99 13.10 -17.73 14.08
C TRP A 99 14.35 -16.82 14.04
N LEU A 100 14.28 -15.66 13.38
CA LEU A 100 15.40 -14.70 13.37
C LEU A 100 15.77 -14.21 14.76
N LEU A 101 14.77 -13.94 15.62
CA LEU A 101 14.99 -13.50 16.99
C LEU A 101 15.63 -14.58 17.85
N LEU A 102 15.19 -15.84 17.70
CA LEU A 102 15.81 -17.00 18.35
C LEU A 102 17.31 -17.11 17.98
N HIS A 103 17.65 -16.83 16.72
CA HIS A 103 19.03 -16.83 16.22
C HIS A 103 19.80 -15.54 16.52
N ASN A 104 19.21 -14.59 17.26
CA ASN A 104 19.78 -13.26 17.51
C ASN A 104 20.24 -12.55 16.22
N ALA A 105 19.51 -12.77 15.12
CA ALA A 105 19.83 -12.30 13.77
C ALA A 105 18.94 -11.11 13.32
N VAL A 106 18.41 -10.36 14.29
CA VAL A 106 17.50 -9.23 14.06
C VAL A 106 18.28 -7.92 13.95
N GLN A 107 17.92 -7.06 12.99
CA GLN A 107 18.68 -5.84 12.64
C GLN A 107 18.39 -4.66 13.58
N THR A 108 18.78 -4.77 14.85
CA THR A 108 18.63 -3.67 15.83
C THR A 108 19.60 -2.52 15.55
N MET A 109 19.41 -1.34 16.16
CA MET A 109 20.33 -0.21 15.93
C MET A 109 21.78 -0.54 16.30
N GLU A 110 22.00 -1.29 17.38
CA GLU A 110 23.34 -1.74 17.76
C GLU A 110 23.97 -2.65 16.69
N TYR A 111 23.21 -3.61 16.16
CA TYR A 111 23.67 -4.49 15.08
C TYR A 111 24.01 -3.71 13.80
N LEU A 112 23.14 -2.78 13.40
CA LEU A 112 23.35 -1.95 12.21
C LEU A 112 24.55 -1.00 12.36
N TYR A 113 24.76 -0.46 13.56
CA TYR A 113 25.92 0.39 13.87
C TYR A 113 27.24 -0.39 13.74
N HIS A 114 27.30 -1.63 14.26
CA HIS A 114 28.49 -2.48 14.11
C HIS A 114 28.79 -2.88 12.66
N LEU A 115 27.79 -2.86 11.78
CA LEU A 115 27.96 -3.06 10.33
C LEU A 115 28.25 -1.77 9.55
N ASN A 116 28.40 -0.62 10.22
CA ASN A 116 28.51 0.70 9.60
C ASN A 116 27.30 1.06 8.71
N LEU A 117 26.11 0.52 9.01
CA LEU A 117 24.86 0.75 8.28
C LEU A 117 23.87 1.64 9.05
N GLY A 118 24.12 1.93 10.33
CA GLY A 118 23.26 2.73 11.20
C GLY A 118 23.99 3.95 11.78
N PRO A 119 23.36 5.14 11.87
CA PRO A 119 24.03 6.36 12.33
C PRO A 119 24.17 6.47 13.85
N GLN A 120 23.46 5.64 14.62
CA GLN A 120 23.44 5.65 16.08
C GLN A 120 23.08 4.28 16.64
N THR A 121 23.40 4.04 17.91
CA THR A 121 23.04 2.81 18.62
C THR A 121 21.79 2.95 19.49
N MET A 122 21.27 4.16 19.70
CA MET A 122 20.22 4.42 20.70
C MET A 122 18.88 3.72 20.40
N CYS A 123 18.21 3.23 21.44
CA CYS A 123 16.89 2.61 21.35
C CYS A 123 15.86 3.58 20.83
N THR A 124 15.17 3.18 19.76
CA THR A 124 14.15 4.00 19.12
C THR A 124 12.91 4.26 19.99
N PHE A 125 12.67 3.44 21.02
CA PHE A 125 11.53 3.63 21.92
C PHE A 125 11.83 4.55 23.10
N CYS A 126 12.87 4.23 23.87
CA CYS A 126 13.18 4.97 25.09
C CYS A 126 14.21 6.08 24.87
N ASN A 127 15.07 5.94 23.86
CA ASN A 127 16.23 6.80 23.63
C ASN A 127 17.16 6.96 24.85
N LEU A 128 17.20 5.96 25.75
CA LEU A 128 17.99 5.98 26.98
C LEU A 128 19.19 5.03 26.98
N LEU A 129 19.11 3.91 26.26
CA LEU A 129 20.15 2.88 26.18
C LEU A 129 20.34 2.41 24.73
N PRO A 130 21.47 1.76 24.40
CA PRO A 130 21.66 1.13 23.10
C PRO A 130 20.56 0.08 22.78
N GLU A 131 20.12 0.04 21.53
CA GLU A 131 19.13 -0.90 21.02
C GLU A 131 19.76 -2.26 20.72
N SER A 132 20.00 -3.04 21.77
CA SER A 132 20.21 -4.47 21.63
C SER A 132 18.87 -5.18 21.48
N ALA A 133 18.87 -6.42 20.96
CA ALA A 133 17.64 -7.22 20.90
C ALA A 133 17.07 -7.48 22.31
N GLU A 134 17.94 -7.71 23.29
CA GLU A 134 17.55 -7.86 24.70
C GLU A 134 16.92 -6.55 25.24
N HIS A 135 17.52 -5.40 24.93
CA HIS A 135 16.98 -4.12 25.36
C HIS A 135 15.62 -3.84 24.70
N LEU A 136 15.53 -3.97 23.38
CA LEU A 136 14.32 -3.68 22.62
C LEU A 136 13.14 -4.56 23.05
N PHE A 137 13.33 -5.87 23.20
CA PHE A 137 12.22 -6.78 23.49
C PHE A 137 11.95 -6.97 24.98
N LEU A 138 12.95 -6.93 25.86
CA LEU A 138 12.79 -7.36 27.26
C LEU A 138 13.02 -6.23 28.29
N LYS A 139 14.02 -5.37 28.09
CA LYS A 139 14.42 -4.38 29.11
C LYS A 139 13.83 -2.99 28.91
N CYS A 140 13.40 -2.62 27.70
CA CYS A 140 12.89 -1.29 27.42
C CYS A 140 11.57 -1.07 28.16
N HIS A 141 11.47 -0.01 28.97
CA HIS A 141 10.29 0.28 29.77
C HIS A 141 9.01 0.43 28.91
N LYS A 142 9.14 0.88 27.66
CA LYS A 142 8.04 0.95 26.69
C LYS A 142 7.58 -0.44 26.23
N SER A 143 8.52 -1.35 25.99
CA SER A 143 8.20 -2.75 25.65
C SER A 143 7.64 -3.52 26.84
N GLN A 144 8.08 -3.22 28.07
CA GLN A 144 7.54 -3.81 29.29
C GLN A 144 6.07 -3.43 29.52
N GLN A 145 5.65 -2.21 29.13
CA GLN A 145 4.22 -1.84 29.16
C GLN A 145 3.38 -2.72 28.24
N ILE A 146 3.90 -3.10 27.07
CA ILE A 146 3.23 -4.04 26.16
C ILE A 146 3.15 -5.42 26.82
N TRP A 147 4.25 -5.90 27.38
CA TRP A 147 4.27 -7.19 28.09
C TRP A 147 3.33 -7.27 29.29
N ASN A 148 3.15 -6.17 30.04
CA ASN A 148 2.18 -6.14 31.13
C ASN A 148 0.76 -6.42 30.63
N LEU A 149 0.37 -5.81 29.49
CA LEU A 149 -0.91 -6.11 28.88
C LEU A 149 -0.95 -7.56 28.35
N THR A 150 0.13 -8.05 27.75
CA THR A 150 0.26 -9.45 27.34
C THR A 150 0.04 -10.41 28.50
N CYS A 151 0.61 -10.12 29.67
CA CYS A 151 0.41 -10.93 30.88
C CYS A 151 -1.04 -10.89 31.36
N SER A 152 -1.70 -9.71 31.30
CA SER A 152 -3.14 -9.60 31.59
C SER A 152 -4.01 -10.42 30.65
N ILE A 153 -3.65 -10.49 29.36
CA ILE A 153 -4.34 -11.28 28.34
C ILE A 153 -4.14 -12.78 28.55
N ILE A 154 -2.91 -13.20 28.82
CA ILE A 154 -2.57 -14.61 29.01
C ILE A 154 -3.07 -15.11 30.38
N GLY A 155 -3.29 -14.22 31.34
CA GLY A 155 -3.68 -14.57 32.71
C GLY A 155 -2.53 -15.15 33.54
N LYS A 156 -1.28 -15.04 33.06
CA LYS A 156 -0.08 -15.47 33.78
C LYS A 156 1.09 -14.51 33.53
N PRO A 157 1.97 -14.30 34.51
CA PRO A 157 3.16 -13.47 34.31
C PRO A 157 4.14 -14.17 33.38
N ILE A 158 4.68 -13.43 32.41
CA ILE A 158 5.82 -13.85 31.60
C ILE A 158 7.09 -13.43 32.32
N ASN A 159 8.05 -14.35 32.43
CA ASN A 159 9.32 -14.06 33.08
C ASN A 159 10.24 -13.30 32.12
N LEU A 160 10.27 -11.97 32.21
CA LEU A 160 11.20 -11.12 31.45
C LEU A 160 12.59 -11.09 32.11
N SER A 161 13.18 -12.27 32.32
CA SER A 161 14.39 -12.47 33.12
C SER A 161 15.54 -11.52 32.72
N GLN A 162 16.21 -10.95 33.72
CA GLN A 162 17.35 -10.06 33.53
C GLN A 162 18.63 -10.90 33.42
N GLY A 163 19.34 -10.81 32.30
CA GLY A 163 20.68 -11.41 32.13
C GLY A 163 20.78 -12.60 31.19
N ILE A 164 19.74 -12.88 30.39
CA ILE A 164 19.75 -13.90 29.34
C ILE A 164 19.52 -13.21 27.98
N SER A 165 20.13 -13.71 26.91
CA SER A 165 19.94 -13.15 25.57
C SER A 165 18.48 -13.31 25.10
N SER A 166 18.00 -12.40 24.25
CA SER A 166 16.62 -12.44 23.74
C SER A 166 16.26 -13.77 23.05
N GLY A 167 17.24 -14.40 22.37
CA GLY A 167 17.05 -15.71 21.74
C GLY A 167 16.93 -16.86 22.73
N LEU A 168 17.75 -16.89 23.79
CA LEU A 168 17.67 -17.90 24.86
C LEU A 168 16.41 -17.74 25.72
N TRP A 169 15.99 -16.51 25.96
CA TRP A 169 14.71 -16.23 26.60
C TRP A 169 13.54 -16.76 25.76
N LEU A 170 13.54 -16.48 24.46
CA LEU A 170 12.50 -16.93 23.55
C LEU A 170 12.49 -18.47 23.43
N ASP A 171 13.65 -19.11 23.47
CA ASP A 171 13.81 -20.56 23.48
C ASP A 171 13.11 -21.22 24.69
N GLN A 172 13.27 -20.63 25.88
CA GLN A 172 12.60 -21.08 27.11
C GLN A 172 11.08 -20.96 26.99
N GLU A 173 10.58 -19.83 26.49
CA GLU A 173 9.14 -19.60 26.29
C GLU A 173 8.54 -20.53 25.21
N MET A 174 9.28 -20.79 24.13
CA MET A 174 8.86 -21.72 23.05
C MET A 174 8.96 -23.20 23.46
N SER A 175 9.64 -23.51 24.57
CA SER A 175 9.76 -24.88 25.07
C SER A 175 8.54 -25.36 25.86
N GLY A 176 7.62 -24.46 26.24
CA GLY A 176 6.36 -24.81 26.90
C GLY A 176 5.40 -25.72 26.11
N ASN A 177 4.28 -26.09 26.74
CA ASN A 177 3.25 -26.96 26.17
C ASN A 177 2.00 -26.22 25.66
N GLU A 178 1.93 -24.90 25.88
CA GLU A 178 0.74 -24.09 25.58
C GLU A 178 0.91 -23.32 24.27
N SER A 179 0.51 -23.93 23.16
CA SER A 179 0.70 -23.38 21.79
C SER A 179 0.01 -22.02 21.56
N HIS A 180 -1.11 -21.78 22.23
CA HIS A 180 -1.83 -20.50 22.19
C HIS A 180 -1.01 -19.39 22.84
N ILE A 181 -0.40 -19.65 23.99
CA ILE A 181 0.49 -18.72 24.69
C ILE A 181 1.73 -18.43 23.86
N GLN A 182 2.33 -19.45 23.27
CA GLN A 182 3.49 -19.28 22.38
C GLN A 182 3.15 -18.44 21.16
N SER A 183 1.94 -18.60 20.61
CA SER A 183 1.45 -17.78 19.49
C SER A 183 1.27 -16.31 19.91
N VAL A 184 0.76 -16.05 21.11
CA VAL A 184 0.65 -14.70 21.68
C VAL A 184 2.04 -14.09 21.95
N ILE A 185 2.99 -14.86 22.48
CA ILE A 185 4.38 -14.40 22.70
C ILE A 185 5.05 -14.05 21.37
N ALA A 186 4.96 -14.92 20.37
CA ALA A 186 5.49 -14.68 19.02
C ALA A 186 4.87 -13.44 18.34
N ALA A 187 3.56 -13.25 18.51
CA ALA A 187 2.86 -12.08 18.00
C ALA A 187 3.28 -10.79 18.75
N THR A 188 3.55 -10.88 20.06
CA THR A 188 4.00 -9.76 20.89
C THR A 188 5.38 -9.27 20.44
N VAL A 189 6.35 -10.16 20.28
CA VAL A 189 7.69 -9.78 19.81
C VAL A 189 7.66 -9.22 18.38
N TRP A 190 6.83 -9.79 17.49
CA TRP A 190 6.63 -9.24 16.15
C TRP A 190 6.01 -7.84 16.16
N PHE A 191 5.06 -7.59 17.07
CA PHE A 191 4.45 -6.27 17.20
C PHE A 191 5.46 -5.22 17.67
N ILE A 192 6.23 -5.53 18.72
CA ILE A 192 7.30 -4.66 19.22
C ILE A 192 8.25 -4.30 18.07
N TRP A 193 8.63 -5.29 17.25
CA TRP A 193 9.46 -5.06 16.07
C TRP A 193 8.79 -4.16 15.02
N LYS A 194 7.52 -4.41 14.70
CA LYS A 194 6.77 -3.60 13.73
C LYS A 194 6.60 -2.15 14.19
N ALA A 195 6.30 -1.92 15.47
CA ALA A 195 6.21 -0.59 16.04
C ALA A 195 7.55 0.14 15.95
N ARG A 196 8.67 -0.56 16.21
CA ARG A 196 10.02 -0.02 16.02
C ARG A 196 10.30 0.34 14.55
N CYS A 197 9.98 -0.54 13.61
CA CYS A 197 10.15 -0.26 12.18
C CYS A 197 9.30 0.93 11.71
N ASN A 198 8.04 1.03 12.15
CA ASN A 198 7.19 2.17 11.81
C ASN A 198 7.79 3.48 12.30
N ARG A 199 8.34 3.54 13.52
CA ARG A 199 8.98 4.75 14.04
C ARG A 199 10.19 5.20 13.21
N ILE A 200 10.96 4.25 12.69
CA ILE A 200 12.16 4.55 11.87
C ILE A 200 11.79 4.98 10.46
N PHE A 201 10.87 4.24 9.82
CA PHE A 201 10.58 4.43 8.39
C PHE A 201 9.39 5.35 8.12
N LYS A 202 8.53 5.60 9.11
CA LYS A 202 7.30 6.41 8.98
C LYS A 202 7.21 7.59 9.93
N LEU A 203 8.21 7.80 10.81
CA LEU A 203 8.26 8.91 11.79
C LEU A 203 7.03 9.00 12.72
N GLU A 204 6.32 7.89 12.95
CA GLU A 204 5.18 7.83 13.87
C GLU A 204 5.66 7.95 15.34
N GLU A 205 5.09 8.88 16.12
CA GLU A 205 5.33 8.95 17.57
C GLU A 205 4.62 7.82 18.32
N LEU A 206 5.29 7.26 19.33
CA LEU A 206 4.75 6.13 20.10
C LEU A 206 3.79 6.62 21.19
N ASP A 207 2.50 6.77 20.87
CA ASP A 207 1.46 6.87 21.90
C ASP A 207 1.23 5.47 22.48
N CYS A 208 1.72 5.27 23.70
CA CYS A 208 1.60 4.01 24.41
C CYS A 208 0.13 3.59 24.56
N GLN A 209 -0.82 4.47 24.82
CA GLN A 209 -2.21 4.07 25.06
C GLN A 209 -2.92 3.63 23.77
N LEU A 210 -2.76 4.38 22.68
CA LEU A 210 -3.33 4.06 21.36
C LEU A 210 -2.66 2.82 20.72
N SER A 211 -1.36 2.65 20.90
CA SER A 211 -0.61 1.49 20.38
C SER A 211 -0.91 0.21 21.15
N ILE A 212 -1.11 0.31 22.47
CA ILE A 212 -1.51 -0.79 23.37
C ILE A 212 -2.95 -1.25 23.05
N HIS A 213 -3.86 -0.31 22.76
CA HIS A 213 -5.22 -0.62 22.29
C HIS A 213 -5.21 -1.37 20.95
N ASN A 214 -4.45 -0.88 19.96
CA ASN A 214 -4.34 -1.51 18.64
C ASN A 214 -3.63 -2.87 18.68
N TRP A 215 -2.67 -3.06 19.58
CA TRP A 215 -2.02 -4.35 19.82
C TRP A 215 -2.95 -5.37 20.48
N GLY A 216 -3.65 -4.98 21.55
CA GLY A 216 -4.60 -5.82 22.25
C GLY A 216 -5.71 -6.32 21.32
N LEU A 217 -6.29 -5.42 20.51
CA LEU A 217 -7.29 -5.79 19.49
C LEU A 217 -6.73 -6.71 18.39
N ASN A 218 -5.56 -6.42 17.82
CA ASN A 218 -5.01 -7.21 16.71
C ASN A 218 -4.49 -8.59 17.15
N CYS A 219 -3.84 -8.70 18.31
CA CYS A 219 -3.35 -9.99 18.81
C CYS A 219 -4.49 -10.86 19.34
N PHE A 220 -5.43 -10.29 20.11
CA PHE A 220 -6.50 -11.06 20.74
C PHE A 220 -7.49 -11.59 19.70
N VAL A 221 -7.90 -10.74 18.74
CA VAL A 221 -8.87 -11.12 17.70
C VAL A 221 -8.27 -12.12 16.70
N LYS A 222 -7.03 -11.91 16.22
CA LYS A 222 -6.45 -12.80 15.18
C LYS A 222 -5.92 -14.14 15.72
N THR A 223 -5.49 -14.19 16.98
CA THR A 223 -4.88 -15.40 17.57
C THR A 223 -5.91 -16.28 18.27
N ILE A 224 -6.96 -15.71 18.87
CA ILE A 224 -8.03 -16.51 19.47
C ILE A 224 -9.06 -16.95 18.42
N LEU A 225 -9.53 -16.10 17.50
CA LEU A 225 -10.52 -16.55 16.50
C LEU A 225 -10.00 -17.68 15.59
N SER A 226 -8.69 -17.70 15.32
CA SER A 226 -8.04 -18.79 14.58
C SER A 226 -7.86 -20.06 15.42
N SER A 227 -7.93 -19.97 16.74
CA SER A 227 -7.84 -21.10 17.68
C SER A 227 -9.23 -21.63 18.09
N SER A 228 -10.23 -20.76 18.17
CA SER A 228 -11.63 -21.08 18.47
C SER A 228 -12.36 -21.72 17.29
N ALA A 229 -11.90 -21.51 16.06
CA ALA A 229 -12.45 -22.19 14.89
C ALA A 229 -12.31 -23.72 14.96
N MET A 230 -11.38 -24.24 15.78
CA MET A 230 -11.21 -25.67 16.01
C MET A 230 -12.05 -26.19 17.19
N LEU A 231 -12.45 -25.32 18.14
CA LEU A 231 -13.32 -25.67 19.27
C LEU A 231 -14.81 -25.58 18.93
N ILE A 232 -15.19 -24.81 17.91
CA ILE A 232 -16.60 -24.69 17.49
C ILE A 232 -17.03 -25.91 16.64
N THR A 233 -16.10 -26.61 15.99
CA THR A 233 -16.41 -27.79 15.16
C THR A 233 -16.45 -29.13 15.90
N GLU A 234 -16.10 -29.18 17.19
CA GLU A 234 -16.23 -30.39 18.04
C GLU A 234 -17.33 -30.29 19.12
N ILE A 235 -18.10 -29.21 19.17
CA ILE A 235 -19.26 -29.05 20.08
C ILE A 235 -20.56 -28.83 19.28
N GLN A 236 -20.71 -29.57 18.18
CA GLN A 236 -22.01 -29.70 17.50
C GLN A 236 -22.59 -31.12 17.57
N HIS A 237 -21.96 -32.01 18.33
CA HIS A 237 -22.57 -33.27 18.72
C HIS A 237 -22.29 -33.57 20.19
N ASP A 238 -23.40 -33.65 20.93
CA ASP A 238 -23.60 -34.29 22.23
C ASP A 238 -23.20 -33.57 23.54
N THR A 239 -24.25 -33.50 24.37
CA THR A 239 -24.33 -33.40 25.84
C THR A 239 -23.91 -32.12 26.58
N LEU A 240 -24.92 -31.56 27.24
CA LEU A 240 -24.86 -30.67 28.40
C LEU A 240 -23.71 -31.03 29.36
N THR A 241 -22.72 -30.16 29.47
CA THR A 241 -21.88 -30.05 30.66
C THR A 241 -21.83 -28.60 31.11
N GLU A 242 -22.25 -28.36 32.35
CA GLU A 242 -22.17 -27.08 33.03
C GLU A 242 -20.70 -26.71 33.31
N ASP A 243 -20.07 -25.92 32.43
CA ASP A 243 -18.79 -25.28 32.76
C ASP A 243 -18.98 -23.79 33.03
N TRP A 244 -19.30 -23.48 34.29
CA TRP A 244 -19.53 -22.12 34.79
C TRP A 244 -18.32 -21.19 34.58
N ARG A 245 -17.11 -21.72 34.34
CA ARG A 245 -15.88 -20.94 34.15
C ARG A 245 -15.83 -20.26 32.77
N ILE A 246 -16.29 -20.95 31.72
CA ILE A 246 -16.37 -20.39 30.36
C ILE A 246 -17.42 -19.29 30.34
N ASP A 247 -18.54 -19.53 31.02
CA ASP A 247 -19.67 -18.62 31.11
C ASP A 247 -19.34 -17.37 31.96
N LEU A 248 -18.49 -17.51 32.98
CA LEU A 248 -17.94 -16.39 33.76
C LEU A 248 -16.91 -15.57 32.96
N GLN A 249 -16.08 -16.22 32.15
CA GLN A 249 -15.14 -15.53 31.26
C GLN A 249 -15.87 -14.74 30.16
N ILE A 250 -16.91 -15.30 29.55
CA ILE A 250 -17.72 -14.60 28.54
C ILE A 250 -18.49 -13.43 29.15
N ARG A 251 -19.07 -13.60 30.35
CA ARG A 251 -19.75 -12.50 31.08
C ARG A 251 -18.79 -11.38 31.49
N ASN A 252 -17.58 -11.71 31.95
CA ASN A 252 -16.57 -10.72 32.29
C ASN A 252 -16.02 -9.99 31.05
N ILE A 253 -15.89 -10.69 29.91
CA ILE A 253 -15.51 -10.09 28.63
C ILE A 253 -16.60 -9.15 28.10
N LYS A 254 -17.88 -9.56 28.14
CA LYS A 254 -19.01 -8.67 27.79
C LYS A 254 -19.07 -7.44 28.68
N LYS A 255 -18.87 -7.63 30.00
CA LYS A 255 -18.88 -6.53 30.96
C LYS A 255 -17.73 -5.55 30.74
N LEU A 256 -16.52 -6.04 30.42
CA LEU A 256 -15.39 -5.19 30.02
C LEU A 256 -15.63 -4.45 28.69
N LEU A 257 -16.28 -5.10 27.71
CA LEU A 257 -16.62 -4.48 26.41
C LEU A 257 -17.73 -3.40 26.54
N ASP A 258 -18.70 -3.62 27.43
CA ASP A 258 -19.78 -2.67 27.72
C ASP A 258 -19.30 -1.49 28.58
N GLU A 259 -18.37 -1.72 29.52
CA GLU A 259 -17.75 -0.66 30.34
C GLU A 259 -16.72 0.18 29.55
N MET A 260 -16.15 -0.36 28.46
CA MET A 260 -15.19 0.33 27.58
C MET A 260 -15.83 1.07 26.39
N GLY A 261 -17.15 1.04 26.22
CA GLY A 261 -17.86 1.82 25.19
C GLY A 261 -17.50 1.46 23.74
N THR A 262 -17.14 0.21 23.46
CA THR A 262 -16.65 -0.19 22.13
C THR A 262 -17.75 -0.78 21.25
N SER A 263 -18.50 0.08 20.55
CA SER A 263 -19.18 -0.29 19.30
C SER A 263 -18.37 0.24 18.10
N SER A 264 -17.19 -0.33 17.84
CA SER A 264 -16.50 -0.17 16.55
C SER A 264 -15.32 -1.13 16.42
N ILE A 265 -15.46 -2.18 15.60
CA ILE A 265 -14.32 -2.93 15.07
C ILE A 265 -13.57 -1.99 14.11
N LEU A 266 -12.29 -1.71 14.34
CA LEU A 266 -11.40 -1.07 13.36
C LEU A 266 -11.37 -1.94 12.09
N GLY A 267 -12.03 -1.50 11.01
CA GLY A 267 -12.09 -2.21 9.74
C GLY A 267 -11.08 -1.64 8.75
N ASP A 268 -9.95 -2.33 8.57
CA ASP A 268 -8.98 -2.11 7.49
C ASP A 268 -9.65 -2.42 6.12
N LEU A 269 -9.23 -1.75 5.05
CA LEU A 269 -9.72 -2.01 3.70
C LEU A 269 -9.43 -3.48 3.31
N GLN A 270 -10.43 -4.15 2.77
CA GLN A 270 -10.28 -5.53 2.33
C GLN A 270 -11.01 -5.79 1.02
N VAL A 271 -10.44 -6.68 0.22
CA VAL A 271 -11.16 -7.23 -0.93
C VAL A 271 -12.36 -8.02 -0.40
N ASN A 272 -13.52 -7.89 -1.07
CA ASN A 272 -14.76 -8.54 -0.67
C ASN A 272 -15.37 -8.04 0.66
N PHE A 273 -15.08 -6.81 1.11
CA PHE A 273 -15.62 -6.22 2.35
C PHE A 273 -17.16 -6.36 2.46
N TYR A 274 -17.88 -6.20 1.33
CA TYR A 274 -19.34 -6.26 1.27
C TYR A 274 -19.92 -7.66 1.03
N ASN A 275 -19.11 -8.72 0.95
CA ASN A 275 -19.58 -10.04 0.51
C ASN A 275 -20.64 -10.67 1.43
N THR A 276 -20.68 -10.28 2.71
CA THR A 276 -21.70 -10.72 3.66
C THR A 276 -22.81 -9.70 3.85
N THR A 277 -22.49 -8.41 3.87
CA THR A 277 -23.43 -7.32 4.21
C THR A 277 -24.20 -6.76 3.01
N CYS A 278 -23.58 -6.77 1.82
CA CYS A 278 -24.22 -6.44 0.56
C CYS A 278 -23.59 -7.24 -0.60
N PRO A 279 -23.88 -8.55 -0.71
CA PRO A 279 -23.17 -9.45 -1.63
C PRO A 279 -23.27 -9.05 -3.11
N ARG A 280 -24.29 -8.27 -3.47
CA ARG A 280 -24.52 -7.77 -4.84
C ARG A 280 -23.91 -6.40 -5.11
N ALA A 281 -23.25 -5.76 -4.14
CA ALA A 281 -22.79 -4.38 -4.25
C ALA A 281 -21.99 -4.12 -5.53
N GLU A 282 -20.91 -4.88 -5.75
CA GLU A 282 -20.06 -4.71 -6.92
C GLU A 282 -20.81 -4.97 -8.23
N SER A 283 -21.65 -6.02 -8.29
CA SER A 283 -22.43 -6.33 -9.48
C SER A 283 -23.45 -5.23 -9.85
N ILE A 284 -24.03 -4.56 -8.85
CA ILE A 284 -24.97 -3.45 -9.04
C ILE A 284 -24.23 -2.23 -9.59
N ILE A 285 -23.07 -1.90 -9.00
CA ILE A 285 -22.23 -0.79 -9.44
C ILE A 285 -21.78 -1.03 -10.89
N ARG A 286 -21.23 -2.21 -11.18
CA ARG A 286 -20.83 -2.62 -12.52
C ARG A 286 -21.96 -2.50 -13.53
N ALA A 287 -23.16 -2.97 -13.20
CA ALA A 287 -24.32 -2.88 -14.09
C ALA A 287 -24.75 -1.43 -14.39
N VAL A 288 -24.64 -0.53 -13.40
CA VAL A 288 -24.91 0.90 -13.62
C VAL A 288 -23.85 1.51 -14.54
N VAL A 289 -22.56 1.25 -14.25
CA VAL A 289 -21.45 1.75 -15.08
C VAL A 289 -21.56 1.24 -16.52
N GLN A 290 -21.78 -0.07 -16.71
CA GLN A 290 -21.94 -0.68 -18.04
C GLN A 290 -23.07 -0.02 -18.84
N LYS A 291 -24.20 0.27 -18.20
CA LYS A 291 -25.34 0.92 -18.85
C LYS A 291 -24.99 2.32 -19.36
N HIS A 292 -24.19 3.08 -18.62
CA HIS A 292 -23.73 4.40 -19.05
C HIS A 292 -22.60 4.29 -20.08
N TYR A 293 -21.66 3.37 -19.88
CA TYR A 293 -20.55 3.12 -20.79
C TYR A 293 -21.05 2.81 -22.21
N ASN A 294 -22.02 1.90 -22.34
CA ASN A 294 -22.59 1.51 -23.64
C ASN A 294 -23.23 2.67 -24.42
N LYS A 295 -23.49 3.82 -23.77
CA LYS A 295 -24.04 5.02 -24.41
C LYS A 295 -22.99 6.11 -24.61
N ASP A 296 -22.02 6.20 -23.72
CA ASP A 296 -21.00 7.24 -23.68
C ASP A 296 -19.69 6.66 -23.15
N HIS A 297 -18.76 6.31 -24.05
CA HIS A 297 -17.43 5.82 -23.66
C HIS A 297 -16.59 6.87 -22.91
N SER A 298 -16.96 8.15 -23.00
CA SER A 298 -16.25 9.20 -22.28
C SER A 298 -16.46 9.12 -20.77
N ILE A 299 -17.33 8.25 -20.24
CA ILE A 299 -17.47 8.11 -18.79
C ILE A 299 -16.21 7.56 -18.11
N THR A 300 -15.36 6.79 -18.82
CA THR A 300 -14.13 6.23 -18.26
C THR A 300 -13.16 7.31 -17.81
N PRO A 301 -12.75 8.27 -18.67
CA PRO A 301 -11.91 9.39 -18.22
C PRO A 301 -12.62 10.26 -17.18
N ALA A 302 -13.95 10.36 -17.19
CA ALA A 302 -14.68 11.12 -16.16
C ALA A 302 -14.55 10.48 -14.77
N LEU A 303 -14.70 9.16 -14.67
CA LEU A 303 -14.62 8.43 -13.41
C LEU A 303 -13.17 8.33 -12.90
N LEU A 304 -12.20 8.09 -13.78
CA LEU A 304 -10.77 8.17 -13.47
C LEU A 304 -10.42 9.54 -12.84
N ARG A 305 -10.87 10.62 -13.48
CA ARG A 305 -10.64 11.98 -12.99
C ARG A 305 -11.35 12.25 -11.67
N MET A 306 -12.61 11.82 -11.51
CA MET A 306 -13.31 11.95 -10.23
C MET A 306 -12.57 11.23 -9.10
N HIS A 307 -12.10 10.01 -9.34
CA HIS A 307 -11.39 9.23 -8.33
C HIS A 307 -10.06 9.88 -7.93
N PHE A 308 -9.29 10.38 -8.89
CA PHE A 308 -8.07 11.14 -8.61
C PHE A 308 -8.37 12.41 -7.80
N HIS A 309 -9.35 13.20 -8.24
CA HIS A 309 -9.70 14.45 -7.59
C HIS A 309 -10.24 14.26 -6.16
N ASP A 310 -10.96 13.16 -5.90
CA ASP A 310 -11.37 12.76 -4.56
C ASP A 310 -10.14 12.46 -3.70
N CYS A 311 -9.34 11.47 -4.11
CA CYS A 311 -8.21 10.98 -3.32
C CYS A 311 -7.13 12.03 -3.04
N PHE A 312 -6.98 13.04 -3.90
CA PHE A 312 -5.99 14.10 -3.71
C PHE A 312 -6.46 15.24 -2.80
N VAL A 313 -7.75 15.30 -2.46
CA VAL A 313 -8.31 16.29 -1.52
C VAL A 313 -8.81 15.55 -0.28
N ARG A 314 -8.05 15.65 0.82
CA ARG A 314 -8.33 14.98 2.11
C ARG A 314 -8.39 13.44 2.10
N GLY A 315 -8.07 12.79 0.99
CA GLY A 315 -8.06 11.33 0.87
C GLY A 315 -9.29 10.80 0.12
N CYS A 316 -9.34 9.50 -0.10
CA CYS A 316 -10.46 8.90 -0.84
C CYS A 316 -11.70 8.74 0.05
N ASP A 317 -12.38 9.85 0.35
CA ASP A 317 -13.50 9.92 1.30
C ASP A 317 -14.81 10.41 0.64
N ALA A 318 -14.84 10.53 -0.69
CA ALA A 318 -15.97 11.05 -1.46
C ALA A 318 -16.45 12.45 -1.05
N SER A 319 -15.58 13.26 -0.44
CA SER A 319 -15.83 14.67 -0.11
C SER A 319 -16.16 15.50 -1.35
N ILE A 320 -15.54 15.18 -2.50
CA ILE A 320 -15.85 15.78 -3.81
C ILE A 320 -17.33 15.63 -4.22
N LEU A 321 -18.08 14.69 -3.65
CA LEU A 321 -19.48 14.46 -4.01
C LEU A 321 -20.45 15.42 -3.34
N ILE A 322 -20.03 16.28 -2.41
CA ILE A 322 -20.94 17.20 -1.71
C ILE A 322 -21.35 18.38 -2.61
N ASP A 323 -22.66 18.65 -2.70
CA ASP A 323 -23.21 19.77 -3.47
C ASP A 323 -23.15 21.09 -2.69
N SER A 324 -22.58 22.12 -3.33
CA SER A 324 -22.55 23.47 -2.77
C SER A 324 -23.95 24.04 -2.59
N THR A 325 -24.14 24.81 -1.51
CA THR A 325 -25.39 25.54 -1.25
C THR A 325 -25.23 27.02 -1.60
N LYS A 326 -26.28 27.81 -1.35
CA LYS A 326 -26.19 29.28 -1.44
C LYS A 326 -25.23 29.87 -0.38
N LYS A 327 -25.08 29.20 0.76
CA LYS A 327 -24.29 29.68 1.92
C LYS A 327 -22.86 29.14 1.91
N ASN A 328 -22.70 27.86 1.57
CA ASN A 328 -21.41 27.16 1.64
C ASN A 328 -20.98 26.71 0.25
N LYS A 329 -19.69 26.94 -0.06
CA LYS A 329 -19.03 26.40 -1.25
C LYS A 329 -18.16 25.22 -0.83
N TYR A 330 -18.30 24.14 -1.56
CA TYR A 330 -17.60 22.88 -1.35
C TYR A 330 -16.74 22.57 -2.57
N GLU A 331 -16.03 21.46 -2.55
CA GLU A 331 -15.02 21.13 -3.56
C GLU A 331 -15.54 21.11 -4.99
N LYS A 332 -16.79 20.70 -5.24
CA LYS A 332 -17.37 20.73 -6.60
C LYS A 332 -17.36 22.11 -7.26
N ALA A 333 -17.36 23.17 -6.45
CA ALA A 333 -17.33 24.55 -6.94
C ALA A 333 -15.90 25.08 -7.13
N ALA A 334 -14.87 24.33 -6.73
CA ALA A 334 -13.48 24.70 -6.95
C ALA A 334 -13.12 24.66 -8.44
N GLY A 335 -12.23 25.56 -8.87
CA GLY A 335 -11.83 25.71 -10.27
C GLY A 335 -11.49 24.38 -10.98
N PRO A 336 -10.58 23.56 -10.44
CA PRO A 336 -10.23 22.25 -11.03
C PRO A 336 -11.43 21.29 -11.16
N ASN A 337 -12.42 21.39 -10.27
CA ASN A 337 -13.55 20.48 -10.19
C ASN A 337 -14.74 20.88 -11.08
N LEU A 338 -14.75 22.11 -11.63
CA LEU A 338 -15.85 22.61 -12.48
C LEU A 338 -16.10 21.76 -13.74
N THR A 339 -15.11 20.98 -14.17
CA THR A 339 -15.16 20.12 -15.35
C THR A 339 -15.22 18.62 -14.98
N VAL A 340 -15.24 18.27 -13.68
CA VAL A 340 -15.46 16.89 -13.24
C VAL A 340 -16.92 16.52 -13.51
N ARG A 341 -17.15 15.29 -13.99
CA ARG A 341 -18.49 14.77 -14.33
C ARG A 341 -18.60 13.30 -13.96
N GLY A 342 -19.77 12.70 -14.15
CA GLY A 342 -20.07 11.32 -13.75
C GLY A 342 -20.77 11.19 -12.40
N TYR A 343 -21.04 12.32 -11.72
CA TYR A 343 -21.73 12.33 -10.42
C TYR A 343 -23.07 11.57 -10.44
N ASN A 344 -23.81 11.69 -11.55
CA ASN A 344 -25.09 10.99 -11.76
C ASN A 344 -24.95 9.46 -11.82
N ILE A 345 -23.78 8.93 -12.21
CA ILE A 345 -23.50 7.49 -12.24
C ILE A 345 -23.38 6.99 -10.80
N ILE A 346 -22.64 7.74 -9.97
CA ILE A 346 -22.48 7.47 -8.53
C ILE A 346 -23.84 7.54 -7.83
N ASP A 347 -24.65 8.57 -8.10
CA ASP A 347 -25.99 8.71 -7.53
C ASP A 347 -26.90 7.53 -7.89
N GLN A 348 -26.88 7.08 -9.15
CA GLN A 348 -27.70 5.96 -9.61
C GLN A 348 -27.26 4.63 -8.99
N ALA A 349 -25.95 4.41 -8.86
CA ALA A 349 -25.42 3.25 -8.15
C ALA A 349 -25.84 3.30 -6.67
N LYS A 350 -25.67 4.45 -6.03
CA LYS A 350 -26.04 4.64 -4.62
C LYS A 350 -27.52 4.40 -4.37
N ALA A 351 -28.41 4.97 -5.19
CA ALA A 351 -29.85 4.76 -5.04
C ALA A 351 -30.24 3.28 -5.14
N LYS A 352 -29.63 2.53 -6.07
CA LYS A 352 -29.85 1.08 -6.18
C LYS A 352 -29.30 0.30 -4.99
N LEU A 353 -28.11 0.67 -4.50
CA LEU A 353 -27.50 0.05 -3.33
C LEU A 353 -28.35 0.29 -2.09
N GLU A 354 -28.77 1.54 -1.83
CA GLU A 354 -29.63 1.85 -0.68
C GLU A 354 -30.97 1.11 -0.71
N SER A 355 -31.51 0.80 -1.90
CA SER A 355 -32.73 -0.01 -2.02
C SER A 355 -32.54 -1.49 -1.67
N GLN A 356 -31.30 -2.00 -1.75
CA GLN A 356 -31.00 -3.42 -1.51
C GLN A 356 -30.30 -3.67 -0.16
N CYS A 357 -29.39 -2.78 0.22
CA CYS A 357 -28.58 -2.86 1.42
C CYS A 357 -28.46 -1.45 2.02
N PRO A 358 -29.51 -0.97 2.71
CA PRO A 358 -29.57 0.39 3.24
C PRO A 358 -28.38 0.71 4.14
N SER A 359 -27.74 1.86 3.91
CA SER A 359 -26.66 2.39 4.76
C SER A 359 -25.47 1.43 4.94
N THR A 360 -25.21 0.58 3.93
CA THR A 360 -24.10 -0.38 3.96
C THR A 360 -22.89 0.08 3.15
N VAL A 361 -23.08 0.52 1.91
CA VAL A 361 -21.98 0.82 0.97
C VAL A 361 -21.71 2.32 0.92
N SER A 362 -20.48 2.75 1.21
CA SER A 362 -20.09 4.17 1.17
C SER A 362 -20.05 4.72 -0.25
N CYS A 363 -20.16 6.04 -0.41
CA CYS A 363 -19.97 6.67 -1.71
C CYS A 363 -18.51 6.63 -2.17
N ALA A 364 -17.56 6.69 -1.24
CA ALA A 364 -16.13 6.51 -1.52
C ALA A 364 -15.84 5.18 -2.23
N ASP A 365 -16.39 4.06 -1.73
CA ASP A 365 -16.22 2.77 -2.38
C ASP A 365 -16.97 2.69 -3.72
N ILE A 366 -18.09 3.40 -3.89
CA ILE A 366 -18.78 3.48 -5.20
C ILE A 366 -17.89 4.17 -6.23
N ILE A 367 -17.18 5.26 -5.89
CA ILE A 367 -16.22 5.92 -6.80
C ILE A 367 -15.13 4.93 -7.24
N ALA A 368 -14.49 4.25 -6.28
CA ALA A 368 -13.39 3.33 -6.56
C ALA A 368 -13.83 2.15 -7.44
N LEU A 369 -14.94 1.49 -7.08
CA LEU A 369 -15.49 0.35 -7.83
C LEU A 369 -15.99 0.77 -9.21
N ALA A 370 -16.68 1.92 -9.32
CA ALA A 370 -17.17 2.42 -10.61
C ALA A 370 -16.02 2.75 -11.56
N THR A 371 -14.92 3.31 -11.03
CA THR A 371 -13.72 3.61 -11.80
C THR A 371 -13.06 2.34 -12.33
N ARG A 372 -12.87 1.32 -11.48
CA ARG A 372 -12.37 0.00 -11.90
C ARG A 372 -13.20 -0.57 -13.05
N ASP A 373 -14.52 -0.56 -12.89
CA ASP A 373 -15.43 -1.14 -13.89
C ASP A 373 -15.36 -0.40 -15.23
N ALA A 374 -15.28 0.93 -15.21
CA ALA A 374 -15.15 1.74 -16.43
C ALA A 374 -13.78 1.56 -17.12
N VAL A 375 -12.70 1.42 -16.34
CA VAL A 375 -11.35 1.12 -16.86
C VAL A 375 -11.34 -0.26 -17.54
N SER A 376 -11.90 -1.27 -16.88
CA SER A 376 -12.03 -2.62 -17.43
C SER A 376 -12.81 -2.64 -18.76
N MET A 377 -13.91 -1.89 -18.85
CA MET A 377 -14.72 -1.80 -20.08
C MET A 377 -14.00 -1.08 -21.22
N ALA A 378 -13.05 -0.20 -20.90
CA ALA A 378 -12.24 0.56 -21.85
C ALA A 378 -10.95 -0.16 -22.29
N GLY A 379 -10.78 -1.44 -21.99
CA GLY A 379 -9.60 -2.21 -22.39
C GLY A 379 -8.52 -2.36 -21.31
N GLY A 380 -8.71 -1.72 -20.15
CA GLY A 380 -7.87 -1.95 -18.98
C GLY A 380 -8.09 -3.32 -18.33
N LEU A 381 -7.19 -3.70 -17.42
CA LEU A 381 -7.36 -4.94 -16.65
C LEU A 381 -8.51 -4.83 -15.65
N THR A 382 -9.12 -5.97 -15.37
CA THR A 382 -9.95 -6.11 -14.16
C THR A 382 -9.02 -6.41 -12.99
N TYR A 383 -9.23 -5.72 -11.87
CA TYR A 383 -8.42 -5.89 -10.66
C TYR A 383 -9.28 -5.84 -9.40
N ASN A 384 -8.78 -6.42 -8.32
CA ASN A 384 -9.48 -6.41 -7.04
C ASN A 384 -9.32 -5.05 -6.38
N VAL A 385 -10.43 -4.44 -5.96
CA VAL A 385 -10.44 -3.16 -5.25
C VAL A 385 -10.70 -3.45 -3.77
N PRO A 386 -9.75 -3.15 -2.86
CA PRO A 386 -10.04 -3.13 -1.43
C PRO A 386 -11.15 -2.12 -1.14
N THR A 387 -12.15 -2.54 -0.37
CA THR A 387 -13.33 -1.74 0.02
C THR A 387 -13.46 -1.72 1.54
N GLY A 388 -14.31 -0.85 2.06
CA GLY A 388 -14.42 -0.53 3.49
C GLY A 388 -14.20 0.96 3.80
N ARG A 389 -13.99 1.79 2.77
CA ARG A 389 -13.85 3.25 2.95
C ARG A 389 -15.14 3.82 3.52
N ARG A 390 -15.01 4.91 4.27
CA ARG A 390 -16.13 5.70 4.79
C ARG A 390 -16.15 7.07 4.15
N ASP A 391 -17.34 7.66 4.11
CA ASP A 391 -17.57 8.97 3.57
C ASP A 391 -17.09 10.06 4.56
N GLY A 392 -16.36 11.04 4.05
CA GLY A 392 -15.89 12.20 4.79
C GLY A 392 -17.03 13.06 5.35
N LEU A 393 -16.75 13.73 6.47
CA LEU A 393 -17.66 14.68 7.13
C LEU A 393 -17.35 16.14 6.80
N VAL A 394 -16.35 16.37 5.96
CA VAL A 394 -15.86 17.70 5.57
C VAL A 394 -15.72 17.73 4.06
N SER A 395 -16.14 18.84 3.47
CA SER A 395 -15.74 19.25 2.13
C SER A 395 -15.58 20.76 2.20
N ASP A 396 -14.51 21.30 1.62
CA ASP A 396 -14.26 22.73 1.58
C ASP A 396 -13.63 23.09 0.23
N ILE A 397 -14.10 24.18 -0.37
CA ILE A 397 -13.53 24.69 -1.62
C ILE A 397 -12.05 25.07 -1.47
N ASN A 398 -11.64 25.51 -0.27
CA ASN A 398 -10.28 25.95 0.01
C ASN A 398 -9.28 24.80 0.17
N ASP A 399 -9.76 23.58 0.39
CA ASP A 399 -8.92 22.38 0.50
C ASP A 399 -8.47 21.87 -0.89
N VAL A 400 -9.07 22.37 -1.98
CA VAL A 400 -8.76 21.92 -3.34
C VAL A 400 -7.44 22.51 -3.83
N ASN A 401 -6.37 21.74 -3.62
CA ASN A 401 -5.05 21.99 -4.16
C ASN A 401 -4.60 20.80 -5.03
N LEU A 402 -4.76 20.92 -6.36
CA LEU A 402 -4.51 19.84 -7.32
C LEU A 402 -3.40 20.22 -8.32
N PRO A 403 -2.62 19.24 -8.81
CA PRO A 403 -1.56 19.53 -9.77
C PRO A 403 -2.12 20.10 -11.08
N GLY A 404 -1.50 21.19 -11.54
CA GLY A 404 -1.86 21.86 -12.79
C GLY A 404 -1.18 21.26 -14.03
N PRO A 405 -1.67 21.59 -15.24
CA PRO A 405 -1.18 21.01 -16.50
C PRO A 405 0.18 21.55 -16.95
N SER A 406 0.63 22.67 -16.38
CA SER A 406 1.87 23.40 -16.73
C SER A 406 3.01 23.17 -15.74
N LEU A 407 2.84 22.22 -14.81
CA LEU A 407 3.85 21.92 -13.79
C LEU A 407 5.04 21.19 -14.38
N THR A 408 6.20 21.36 -13.76
CA THR A 408 7.34 20.50 -14.02
C THR A 408 7.21 19.13 -13.37
N VAL A 409 7.98 18.14 -13.82
CA VAL A 409 8.01 16.79 -13.21
C VAL A 409 8.31 16.88 -11.71
N SER A 410 9.29 17.70 -11.30
CA SER A 410 9.63 17.91 -9.89
C SER A 410 8.49 18.57 -9.10
N GLN A 411 7.81 19.57 -9.68
CA GLN A 411 6.67 20.22 -9.03
C GLN A 411 5.48 19.27 -8.87
N ALA A 412 5.15 18.52 -9.91
CA ALA A 412 4.12 17.49 -9.87
C ALA A 412 4.45 16.43 -8.81
N MET A 413 5.71 16.00 -8.72
CA MET A 413 6.16 15.03 -7.71
C MET A 413 5.92 15.50 -6.28
N GLY A 414 6.00 16.80 -6.01
CA GLY A 414 5.66 17.37 -4.70
C GLY A 414 4.23 17.04 -4.25
N PHE A 415 3.25 17.06 -5.15
CA PHE A 415 1.87 16.69 -4.85
C PHE A 415 1.73 15.18 -4.56
N PHE A 416 2.40 14.34 -5.35
CA PHE A 416 2.31 12.88 -5.19
C PHE A 416 3.04 12.40 -3.93
N THR A 417 4.20 12.97 -3.62
CA THR A 417 4.96 12.63 -2.39
C THR A 417 4.19 13.04 -1.14
N ALA A 418 3.46 14.17 -1.18
CA ALA A 418 2.57 14.56 -0.09
C ALA A 418 1.44 13.54 0.17
N LYS A 419 1.11 12.70 -0.83
CA LYS A 419 0.17 11.59 -0.71
C LYS A 419 0.83 10.22 -0.53
N GLY A 420 2.15 10.19 -0.29
CA GLY A 420 2.91 8.95 -0.11
C GLY A 420 3.09 8.13 -1.39
N LEU A 421 2.92 8.74 -2.57
CA LEU A 421 3.08 8.11 -3.88
C LEU A 421 4.45 8.42 -4.46
N ALA A 422 5.12 7.41 -5.04
CA ALA A 422 6.46 7.55 -5.61
C ALA A 422 6.42 8.06 -7.07
N LEU A 423 7.59 8.37 -7.62
CA LEU A 423 7.74 8.82 -9.02
C LEU A 423 7.11 7.86 -10.01
N GLU A 424 7.33 6.55 -9.83
CA GLU A 424 6.74 5.53 -10.69
C GLU A 424 5.20 5.57 -10.63
N ASP A 425 4.61 5.75 -9.44
CA ASP A 425 3.16 5.87 -9.27
C ASP A 425 2.60 7.11 -9.98
N MET A 426 3.30 8.26 -9.88
CA MET A 426 2.93 9.48 -10.59
C MET A 426 2.92 9.27 -12.11
N VAL A 427 4.01 8.71 -12.65
CA VAL A 427 4.17 8.43 -14.08
C VAL A 427 3.05 7.51 -14.57
N ILE A 428 2.77 6.43 -13.84
CA ILE A 428 1.73 5.46 -14.18
C ILE A 428 0.33 6.10 -14.13
N LEU A 429 0.03 6.88 -13.08
CA LEU A 429 -1.28 7.52 -12.91
C LEU A 429 -1.55 8.60 -13.96
N LEU A 430 -0.53 9.36 -14.37
CA LEU A 430 -0.63 10.28 -15.51
C LEU A 430 -0.91 9.54 -16.83
N GLY A 431 -0.59 8.24 -16.91
CA GLY A 431 -1.03 7.35 -17.98
C GLY A 431 -2.54 7.28 -18.17
N ALA A 432 -3.35 7.71 -17.20
CA ALA A 432 -4.79 7.88 -17.38
C ALA A 432 -5.16 8.86 -18.51
N HIS A 433 -4.23 9.76 -18.91
CA HIS A 433 -4.38 10.64 -20.07
C HIS A 433 -4.37 9.90 -21.42
N THR A 434 -4.19 8.57 -21.43
CA THR A 434 -4.48 7.71 -22.59
C THR A 434 -5.96 7.79 -23.04
N VAL A 435 -6.86 8.19 -22.14
CA VAL A 435 -8.28 8.44 -22.46
C VAL A 435 -8.71 9.86 -22.11
N GLY A 436 -9.74 10.33 -22.82
CA GLY A 436 -10.41 11.59 -22.49
C GLY A 436 -9.86 12.82 -23.18
N VAL A 437 -10.24 13.98 -22.67
CA VAL A 437 -10.05 15.28 -23.32
C VAL A 437 -9.54 16.32 -22.33
N ALA A 438 -8.83 17.32 -22.85
CA ALA A 438 -8.53 18.56 -22.16
C ALA A 438 -9.22 19.74 -22.84
N HIS A 439 -9.63 20.72 -22.05
CA HIS A 439 -10.10 22.01 -22.55
C HIS A 439 -8.92 22.81 -23.09
N CYS A 440 -9.11 23.48 -24.23
CA CYS A 440 -8.09 24.29 -24.90
C CYS A 440 -7.43 25.30 -23.95
N ALA A 441 -8.18 25.88 -23.02
CA ALA A 441 -7.66 26.80 -22.00
C ALA A 441 -6.47 26.25 -21.20
N PHE A 442 -6.34 24.92 -21.06
CA PHE A 442 -5.27 24.28 -20.28
C PHE A 442 -3.97 24.04 -21.05
N PHE A 443 -3.95 24.22 -22.37
CA PHE A 443 -2.76 24.03 -23.21
C PHE A 443 -2.63 25.07 -24.32
N ARG A 444 -3.43 26.14 -24.29
CA ARG A 444 -3.45 27.19 -25.31
C ARG A 444 -2.13 27.95 -25.37
N ASP A 445 -1.52 28.20 -24.22
CA ASP A 445 -0.20 28.82 -24.12
C ASP A 445 0.82 28.08 -24.97
N ARG A 446 0.85 26.74 -24.90
CA ARG A 446 1.72 25.88 -25.72
C ARG A 446 1.50 26.04 -27.23
N LEU A 447 0.30 26.39 -27.66
CA LEU A 447 -0.03 26.52 -29.08
C LEU A 447 0.40 27.85 -29.70
N PHE A 448 0.53 28.92 -28.91
CA PHE A 448 0.65 30.29 -29.45
C PHE A 448 1.73 31.16 -28.79
N ASN A 449 1.86 31.11 -27.46
CA ASN A 449 2.74 31.99 -26.70
C ASN A 449 3.22 31.27 -25.44
N PHE A 450 4.04 30.25 -25.65
CA PHE A 450 4.48 29.37 -24.59
C PHE A 450 5.37 30.14 -23.64
N GLN A 451 4.98 30.19 -22.36
CA GLN A 451 5.70 30.88 -21.29
C GLN A 451 6.08 32.34 -21.61
N GLY A 452 5.28 33.04 -22.43
CA GLY A 452 5.52 34.44 -22.75
C GLY A 452 6.60 34.69 -23.82
N THR A 453 7.10 33.65 -24.49
CA THR A 453 8.16 33.76 -25.51
C THR A 453 7.73 34.43 -26.82
N GLY A 454 6.43 34.60 -27.04
CA GLY A 454 5.86 35.05 -28.32
C GLY A 454 5.79 33.95 -29.39
N ALA A 455 6.16 32.71 -29.05
CA ALA A 455 6.17 31.57 -29.96
C ALA A 455 5.48 30.34 -29.35
N PRO A 456 5.03 29.36 -30.17
CA PRO A 456 4.53 28.10 -29.66
C PRO A 456 5.62 27.27 -28.98
N ASP A 457 5.21 26.32 -28.14
CA ASP A 457 6.09 25.34 -27.51
C ASP A 457 6.82 24.52 -28.59
N SER A 458 8.14 24.56 -28.57
CA SER A 458 9.01 23.86 -29.51
C SER A 458 9.12 22.36 -29.22
N THR A 459 8.75 21.91 -28.02
CA THR A 459 8.76 20.49 -27.63
C THR A 459 7.55 19.73 -28.16
N MET A 460 6.51 20.44 -28.62
CA MET A 460 5.32 19.82 -29.20
C MET A 460 5.51 19.51 -30.69
N ASP A 461 5.18 18.28 -31.10
CA ASP A 461 5.16 17.84 -32.49
C ASP A 461 4.37 18.83 -33.37
N ALA A 462 4.98 19.25 -34.49
CA ALA A 462 4.42 20.29 -35.35
C ALA A 462 3.07 19.88 -35.97
N ASN A 463 2.89 18.59 -36.27
CA ASN A 463 1.64 18.06 -36.81
C ASN A 463 0.54 18.01 -35.75
N LEU A 464 0.85 17.56 -34.53
CA LEU A 464 -0.07 17.68 -33.40
C LEU A 464 -0.47 19.13 -33.17
N ARG A 465 0.50 20.04 -33.05
CA ARG A 465 0.28 21.46 -32.82
C ARG A 465 -0.67 22.07 -33.85
N SER A 466 -0.44 21.79 -35.13
CA SER A 466 -1.29 22.28 -36.23
C SER A 466 -2.73 21.79 -36.10
N ARG A 467 -2.93 20.52 -35.72
CA ARG A 467 -4.27 19.96 -35.46
C ARG A 467 -4.95 20.65 -34.27
N LEU A 468 -4.24 20.82 -33.16
CA LEU A 468 -4.78 21.48 -31.97
C LEU A 468 -5.10 22.97 -32.20
N ILE A 469 -4.29 23.68 -33.00
CA ILE A 469 -4.59 25.07 -33.42
C ILE A 469 -5.92 25.13 -34.19
N ASN A 470 -6.18 24.17 -35.09
CA ASN A 470 -7.43 24.13 -35.85
C ASN A 470 -8.65 23.88 -34.94
N ILE A 471 -8.50 23.06 -33.89
CA ILE A 471 -9.55 22.78 -32.91
C ILE A 471 -9.80 24.00 -32.00
N CYS A 472 -8.74 24.55 -31.42
CA CYS A 472 -8.83 25.62 -30.43
C CYS A 472 -9.06 27.01 -31.04
N GLY A 473 -8.72 27.19 -32.32
CA GLY A 473 -8.79 28.46 -33.04
C GLY A 473 -7.79 29.51 -32.55
N ALA A 474 -7.48 30.49 -33.41
CA ALA A 474 -6.49 31.54 -33.14
C ALA A 474 -6.91 32.56 -32.05
N LYS A 475 -8.21 32.71 -31.79
CA LYS A 475 -8.74 33.56 -30.71
C LYS A 475 -9.51 32.70 -29.71
N GLN A 476 -9.35 32.99 -28.42
CA GLN A 476 -10.19 32.41 -27.40
C GLN A 476 -11.62 32.91 -27.60
N LYS A 477 -12.53 32.01 -27.99
CA LYS A 477 -13.91 32.37 -28.32
C LYS A 477 -14.78 32.59 -27.08
N SER A 478 -14.39 32.01 -25.93
CA SER A 478 -15.11 32.15 -24.67
C SER A 478 -14.17 32.15 -23.47
N SER A 479 -14.49 32.97 -22.48
CA SER A 479 -13.85 32.94 -21.15
C SER A 479 -14.43 31.85 -20.24
N SER A 480 -15.51 31.16 -20.65
CA SER A 480 -16.15 30.09 -19.89
C SER A 480 -15.68 28.70 -20.34
N LEU A 481 -15.15 27.92 -19.39
CA LEU A 481 -14.73 26.53 -19.61
C LEU A 481 -15.86 25.63 -20.15
N LYS A 482 -17.13 25.93 -19.84
CA LYS A 482 -18.28 25.14 -20.31
C LYS A 482 -18.49 25.19 -21.82
N SER A 483 -18.01 26.26 -22.45
CA SER A 483 -18.10 26.49 -23.90
C SER A 483 -16.73 26.42 -24.57
N ASP A 484 -15.68 26.10 -23.82
CA ASP A 484 -14.33 25.98 -24.35
C ASP A 484 -14.21 24.69 -25.15
N GLN A 485 -13.56 24.78 -26.32
CA GLN A 485 -13.33 23.60 -27.14
C GLN A 485 -12.39 22.63 -26.44
N THR A 486 -12.50 21.35 -26.79
CA THR A 486 -11.71 20.27 -26.18
C THR A 486 -10.93 19.51 -27.24
N GLY A 487 -9.69 19.15 -26.93
CA GLY A 487 -8.88 18.20 -27.69
C GLY A 487 -8.72 16.90 -26.91
N PHE A 488 -8.68 15.76 -27.60
CA PHE A 488 -8.35 14.48 -26.96
C PHE A 488 -6.93 14.51 -26.40
N LEU A 489 -6.70 13.89 -25.24
CA LEU A 489 -5.38 13.80 -24.63
C LEU A 489 -4.49 12.80 -25.40
N ASP A 490 -5.06 11.65 -25.76
CA ASP A 490 -4.50 10.72 -26.75
C ASP A 490 -5.21 10.89 -28.10
N GLN A 491 -4.44 11.17 -29.15
CA GLN A 491 -4.97 11.41 -30.50
C GLN A 491 -5.18 10.15 -31.34
N ASN A 492 -4.73 8.99 -30.86
CA ASN A 492 -4.80 7.71 -31.56
C ASN A 492 -5.92 6.82 -31.01
N THR A 493 -5.95 6.62 -29.70
CA THR A 493 -6.85 5.65 -29.04
C THR A 493 -7.64 6.27 -27.89
N SER A 494 -8.26 7.42 -28.14
CA SER A 494 -8.84 8.35 -27.15
C SER A 494 -9.89 7.80 -26.15
N PHE A 495 -10.37 6.57 -26.34
CA PHE A 495 -11.34 5.89 -25.48
C PHE A 495 -10.87 4.50 -25.01
N ILE A 496 -9.64 4.10 -25.35
CA ILE A 496 -9.07 2.81 -24.98
C ILE A 496 -7.99 3.05 -23.94
N VAL A 497 -8.06 2.36 -22.80
CA VAL A 497 -6.99 2.34 -21.81
C VAL A 497 -5.89 1.40 -22.33
N ASP A 498 -4.87 2.00 -22.93
CA ASP A 498 -3.69 1.31 -23.44
C ASP A 498 -2.41 2.17 -23.25
N ASN A 499 -1.27 1.67 -23.71
CA ASN A 499 0.01 2.36 -23.58
C ASN A 499 0.34 3.36 -24.70
N GLN A 500 -0.63 3.76 -25.54
CA GLN A 500 -0.37 4.74 -26.60
C GLN A 500 0.03 6.10 -26.05
N TYR A 501 -0.53 6.52 -24.93
CA TYR A 501 -0.10 7.73 -24.23
C TYR A 501 1.43 7.84 -24.15
N TYR A 502 2.12 6.81 -23.63
CA TYR A 502 3.57 6.81 -23.48
C TYR A 502 4.30 6.87 -24.83
N LYS A 503 3.80 6.11 -25.82
CA LYS A 503 4.34 6.15 -27.19
C LYS A 503 4.19 7.54 -27.83
N GLN A 504 3.09 8.24 -27.55
CA GLN A 504 2.83 9.57 -28.10
C GLN A 504 3.69 10.63 -27.43
N ILE A 505 3.81 10.66 -26.10
CA ILE A 505 4.63 11.67 -25.42
C ILE A 505 6.13 11.55 -25.76
N MET A 506 6.64 10.34 -26.02
CA MET A 506 8.00 10.13 -26.53
C MET A 506 8.23 10.75 -27.92
N LEU A 507 7.17 10.98 -28.69
CA LEU A 507 7.20 11.65 -29.99
C LEU A 507 6.90 13.16 -29.87
N GLY A 508 6.92 13.72 -28.65
CA GLY A 508 6.53 15.11 -28.39
C GLY A 508 5.04 15.37 -28.60
N ARG A 509 4.20 14.33 -28.55
CA ARG A 509 2.75 14.41 -28.80
C ARG A 509 1.88 14.42 -27.54
N GLY A 510 2.42 14.78 -26.40
CA GLY A 510 1.66 15.11 -25.19
C GLY A 510 0.95 16.45 -25.34
N VAL A 511 -0.34 16.50 -24.97
CA VAL A 511 -1.18 17.69 -25.12
C VAL A 511 -0.92 18.68 -23.98
N LEU A 512 -0.86 18.22 -22.74
CA LEU A 512 -0.50 19.06 -21.60
C LEU A 512 1.02 19.18 -21.50
N GLN A 513 1.51 20.27 -20.89
CA GLN A 513 2.95 20.50 -20.77
C GLN A 513 3.61 19.38 -19.95
N ILE A 514 3.03 19.05 -18.79
CA ILE A 514 3.51 17.98 -17.91
C ILE A 514 3.64 16.64 -18.66
N ASP A 515 2.72 16.31 -19.57
CA ASP A 515 2.76 15.06 -20.34
C ASP A 515 4.02 14.97 -21.21
N ASN A 516 4.38 16.05 -21.91
CA ASN A 516 5.61 16.11 -22.70
C ASN A 516 6.86 16.11 -21.80
N GLU A 517 6.79 16.82 -20.68
CA GLU A 517 7.93 16.90 -19.76
C GLU A 517 8.33 15.53 -19.19
N LEU A 518 7.38 14.62 -18.94
CA LEU A 518 7.68 13.27 -18.46
C LEU A 518 8.65 12.50 -19.36
N ALA A 519 8.57 12.69 -20.68
CA ALA A 519 9.45 12.01 -21.63
C ALA A 519 10.81 12.70 -21.78
N LEU A 520 10.91 13.99 -21.43
CA LEU A 520 12.12 14.80 -21.53
C LEU A 520 12.94 14.81 -20.24
N ASP A 521 12.27 14.65 -19.09
CA ASP A 521 12.91 14.67 -17.78
C ASP A 521 13.71 13.38 -17.53
N SER A 522 14.96 13.55 -17.12
CA SER A 522 15.90 12.44 -16.91
C SER A 522 15.46 11.45 -15.83
N SER A 523 14.65 11.89 -14.86
CA SER A 523 14.19 11.02 -13.76
C SER A 523 13.06 10.08 -14.18
N SER A 524 12.24 10.46 -15.16
CA SER A 524 11.08 9.68 -15.61
C SER A 524 11.27 9.01 -16.97
N ALA A 525 12.18 9.47 -17.82
CA ALA A 525 12.33 9.00 -19.21
C ALA A 525 12.50 7.47 -19.35
N SER A 526 13.25 6.82 -18.44
CA SER A 526 13.43 5.37 -18.46
C SER A 526 12.12 4.62 -18.15
N ILE A 527 11.32 5.12 -17.19
CA ILE A 527 10.01 4.58 -16.84
C ILE A 527 9.06 4.71 -18.04
N ILE A 528 9.04 5.87 -18.71
CA ILE A 528 8.22 6.11 -19.91
C ILE A 528 8.57 5.11 -21.02
N SER A 529 9.86 4.91 -21.30
CA SER A 529 10.31 3.96 -22.33
C SER A 529 9.89 2.51 -22.01
N GLY A 530 9.98 2.12 -20.73
CA GLY A 530 9.49 0.82 -20.27
C GLY A 530 7.99 0.64 -20.47
N LEU A 531 7.19 1.63 -20.07
CA LEU A 531 5.73 1.59 -20.22
C LEU A 531 5.28 1.66 -21.69
N ALA A 532 6.02 2.36 -22.55
CA ALA A 532 5.74 2.44 -23.98
C ALA A 532 6.05 1.13 -24.72
N SER A 533 7.07 0.38 -24.30
CA SER A 533 7.47 -0.89 -24.92
C SER A 533 6.67 -2.10 -24.43
N ASP A 534 6.16 -2.08 -23.20
CA ASP A 534 5.39 -3.18 -22.61
C ASP A 534 3.93 -2.78 -22.30
N ALA A 535 3.03 -3.08 -23.24
CA ALA A 535 1.61 -2.81 -23.08
C ALA A 535 0.98 -3.61 -21.93
N ALA A 536 1.35 -4.87 -21.74
CA ALA A 536 0.81 -5.70 -20.68
C ALA A 536 1.31 -5.23 -19.31
N GLY A 537 2.61 -4.92 -19.20
CA GLY A 537 3.23 -4.35 -18.02
C GLY A 537 2.58 -3.03 -17.60
N PHE A 538 2.30 -2.13 -18.55
CA PHE A 538 1.54 -0.91 -18.27
C PHE A 538 0.18 -1.21 -17.65
N LEU A 539 -0.64 -2.09 -18.25
CA LEU A 539 -1.98 -2.35 -17.74
C LEU A 539 -1.97 -2.94 -16.32
N HIS A 540 -1.00 -3.82 -16.01
CA HIS A 540 -0.80 -4.35 -14.66
C HIS A 540 -0.41 -3.25 -13.68
N LYS A 541 0.62 -2.47 -14.01
CA LYS A 541 1.10 -1.36 -13.18
C LYS A 541 0.02 -0.30 -12.96
N PHE A 542 -0.80 -0.02 -13.98
CA PHE A 542 -1.90 0.94 -13.89
C PHE A 542 -3.00 0.48 -12.93
N ALA A 543 -3.36 -0.81 -12.97
CA ALA A 543 -4.28 -1.39 -11.98
C ALA A 543 -3.72 -1.27 -10.55
N ASP A 544 -2.45 -1.62 -10.33
CA ASP A 544 -1.79 -1.51 -9.03
C ASP A 544 -1.73 -0.05 -8.54
N ALA A 545 -1.43 0.90 -9.43
CA ALA A 545 -1.39 2.31 -9.12
C ALA A 545 -2.76 2.88 -8.76
N LEU A 546 -3.84 2.43 -9.42
CA LEU A 546 -5.21 2.80 -9.04
C LEU A 546 -5.62 2.22 -7.68
N VAL A 547 -5.15 1.01 -7.33
CA VAL A 547 -5.34 0.45 -5.98
C VAL A 547 -4.59 1.29 -4.95
N LYS A 548 -3.33 1.66 -5.22
CA LYS A 548 -2.54 2.53 -4.33
C LYS A 548 -3.19 3.90 -4.15
N LEU A 549 -3.62 4.54 -5.25
CA LEU A 549 -4.37 5.79 -5.24
C LEU A 549 -5.61 5.66 -4.34
N GLY A 550 -6.37 4.59 -4.52
CA GLY A 550 -7.56 4.31 -3.72
C GLY A 550 -7.28 4.13 -2.22
N ASN A 551 -6.04 3.90 -1.80
CA ASN A 551 -5.68 3.70 -0.38
C ASN A 551 -5.14 4.98 0.28
N VAL A 552 -5.16 6.11 -0.42
CA VAL A 552 -4.67 7.40 0.10
C VAL A 552 -5.64 7.93 1.16
N GLU A 553 -5.11 8.11 2.38
CA GLU A 553 -5.75 8.85 3.49
C GLU A 553 -7.22 8.46 3.75
N VAL A 554 -7.53 7.17 3.67
CA VAL A 554 -8.91 6.67 3.77
C VAL A 554 -9.49 6.75 5.18
N LEU A 555 -10.81 6.89 5.26
CA LEU A 555 -11.56 6.78 6.52
C LEU A 555 -12.11 5.37 6.69
N GLU A 556 -12.00 4.83 7.91
CA GLU A 556 -12.26 3.43 8.22
C GLU A 556 -12.99 3.25 9.55
N GLY A 557 -13.61 2.08 9.76
CA GLY A 557 -14.27 1.74 11.03
C GLY A 557 -15.42 2.68 11.39
N SER A 558 -15.20 3.58 12.36
CA SER A 558 -16.16 4.61 12.78
C SER A 558 -15.78 6.03 12.33
N ALA A 559 -14.62 6.22 11.69
CA ALA A 559 -14.23 7.52 11.16
C ALA A 559 -15.06 7.85 9.92
N GLY A 560 -15.76 8.98 9.90
CA GLY A 560 -16.68 9.32 8.82
C GLY A 560 -18.04 8.62 8.91
N GLU A 561 -18.80 8.63 7.82
CA GLU A 561 -20.15 8.06 7.75
C GLU A 561 -20.39 7.15 6.54
N ILE A 562 -21.57 6.54 6.47
CA ILE A 562 -22.09 5.95 5.23
C ILE A 562 -23.26 6.85 4.80
N ARG A 563 -23.02 7.76 3.86
CA ARG A 563 -24.05 8.69 3.40
C ARG A 563 -25.18 7.92 2.74
N LYS A 564 -26.44 8.30 2.97
CA LYS A 564 -27.60 7.74 2.23
C LYS A 564 -27.74 8.39 0.85
N ASN A 565 -27.34 9.65 0.75
CA ASN A 565 -27.27 10.40 -0.49
C ASN A 565 -25.86 10.99 -0.61
N CYS A 566 -25.13 10.63 -1.66
CA CYS A 566 -23.74 11.07 -1.83
C CYS A 566 -23.57 12.59 -1.94
N ARG A 567 -24.64 13.35 -2.19
CA ARG A 567 -24.59 14.79 -2.40
C ARG A 567 -24.62 15.63 -1.14
N VAL A 568 -24.94 15.02 0.00
CA VAL A 568 -25.13 15.72 1.28
C VAL A 568 -24.65 14.84 2.43
N PHE A 569 -24.18 15.46 3.51
CA PHE A 569 -23.93 14.75 4.78
C PHE A 569 -25.25 14.23 5.37
N ASN A 570 -25.25 13.10 6.08
CA ASN A 570 -26.49 12.61 6.70
C ASN A 570 -26.99 13.57 7.79
N THR A 571 -26.05 14.17 8.53
CA THR A 571 -26.31 15.26 9.47
C THR A 571 -25.56 16.51 9.00
N PRO A 572 -26.20 17.69 8.96
CA PRO A 572 -25.51 18.92 8.59
C PRO A 572 -24.34 19.17 9.56
N PRO A 573 -23.14 19.52 9.08
CA PRO A 573 -22.04 19.88 9.97
C PRO A 573 -22.49 21.07 10.84
N PRO A 574 -22.11 21.11 12.13
CA PRO A 574 -22.48 22.21 13.01
C PRO A 574 -22.03 23.52 12.37
N SER A 575 -22.94 24.47 12.20
CA SER A 575 -22.61 25.78 11.65
C SER A 575 -21.52 26.39 12.52
N SER A 576 -20.31 26.54 11.99
CA SER A 576 -19.28 27.37 12.60
C SER A 576 -19.80 28.81 12.56
N LYS A 577 -20.53 29.19 13.62
CA LYS A 577 -20.62 30.60 14.01
C LYS A 577 -19.19 30.98 14.35
N LEU A 578 -18.53 31.67 13.41
CA LEU A 578 -17.42 32.55 13.73
C LEU A 578 -17.91 33.48 14.85
N THR A 579 -17.51 33.17 16.09
CA THR A 579 -17.56 34.12 17.18
C THR A 579 -16.37 35.05 16.98
N ASN A 580 -16.72 36.32 16.71
CA ASN A 580 -15.94 37.55 16.59
C ASN A 580 -14.45 37.52 16.95
#